data_AF-U7D8P2-F1
#
_entry.id   AF-U7D8P2-F1
#
_cell.length_a   1.000
_cell.length_b   1.000
_cell.length_c   1.000
_cell.angle_alpha   90.00
_cell.angle_beta   90.00
_cell.angle_gamma   90.00
#
_symmetry.space_group_name_H-M   'P 1'
#
loop_
_entity.id
_entity.type
_entity.pdbx_description
1 polymer ?
#
loop_
_entity_poly.entity_id
_entity_poly.type
_entity_poly.pdbx_seq_one_letter_code
_entity_poly.pdbx_strand_id
1 'polypeptide(L)'
;MFGRGSRTNKQDMHRELFKKQQQVQQVYQKRLSGKNINALNTFLSSGKQPGSAEFFKLHPLVQEVVLKLNLTSIDVMAKHTRNPIKKGVFLLQKAMFKRLARGNQKKRTPKKKKK
;
A
#
# COMPACT_ATOMS: atom_id res chain seq x y z
N MET A 1 13.85 -13.68 35.50
CA MET A 1 14.57 -13.16 34.30
C MET A 1 13.55 -12.57 33.33
N PHE A 2 13.35 -11.25 33.34
CA PHE A 2 12.45 -10.57 32.41
C PHE A 2 13.23 -10.09 31.17
N GLY A 3 12.65 -10.24 29.97
CA GLY A 3 13.06 -9.45 28.80
C GLY A 3 13.64 -10.20 27.60
N ARG A 4 12.94 -11.21 27.04
CA ARG A 4 13.23 -11.75 25.69
C ARG A 4 12.04 -11.75 24.71
N GLY A 5 10.91 -11.12 25.05
CA GLY A 5 9.68 -11.20 24.25
C GLY A 5 9.53 -10.22 23.07
N SER A 6 10.42 -9.23 22.94
CA SER A 6 10.16 -8.06 22.08
C SER A 6 10.87 -8.07 20.72
N ARG A 7 11.93 -8.89 20.54
CA ARG A 7 12.75 -8.91 19.31
C ARG A 7 12.22 -9.87 18.25
N THR A 8 11.71 -11.03 18.65
CA THR A 8 11.16 -12.07 17.76
C THR A 8 9.94 -11.55 16.98
N ASN A 9 9.00 -10.92 17.68
CA ASN A 9 7.79 -10.35 17.06
C ASN A 9 8.07 -9.32 15.95
N LYS A 10 9.12 -8.49 16.09
CA LYS A 10 9.50 -7.55 15.05
C LYS A 10 10.11 -8.26 13.84
N GLN A 11 11.00 -9.22 14.07
CA GLN A 11 11.63 -9.98 12.98
C GLN A 11 10.60 -10.79 12.18
N ASP A 12 9.64 -11.42 12.85
CA ASP A 12 8.55 -12.16 12.20
C ASP A 12 7.66 -11.23 11.38
N MET A 13 7.34 -10.05 11.92
CA MET A 13 6.60 -9.01 11.20
C MET A 13 7.37 -8.55 9.94
N HIS A 14 8.68 -8.28 10.05
CA HIS A 14 9.50 -7.86 8.91
C HIS A 14 9.58 -8.97 7.84
N ARG A 15 9.69 -10.23 8.25
CA ARG A 15 9.73 -11.38 7.34
C ARG A 15 8.40 -11.57 6.61
N GLU A 16 7.28 -11.50 7.33
CA GLU A 16 5.94 -11.58 6.73
C GLU A 16 5.69 -10.39 5.79
N LEU A 17 6.08 -9.19 6.21
CA LEU A 17 5.98 -7.97 5.42
C LEU A 17 6.75 -8.10 4.10
N PHE A 18 8.02 -8.50 4.16
CA PHE A 18 8.87 -8.68 2.99
C PHE A 18 8.29 -9.74 2.03
N LYS A 19 7.87 -10.90 2.56
CA LYS A 19 7.27 -11.97 1.76
C LYS A 19 6.00 -11.51 1.04
N LYS A 20 5.13 -10.79 1.76
CA LYS A 20 3.86 -10.26 1.19
C LYS A 20 4.12 -9.16 0.16
N GLN A 21 5.06 -8.25 0.42
CA GLN A 21 5.43 -7.22 -0.54
C GLN A 21 6.05 -7.80 -1.81
N GLN A 22 6.93 -8.80 -1.69
CA GLN A 22 7.47 -9.51 -2.85
C GLN A 22 6.38 -10.20 -3.69
N GLN A 23 5.43 -10.88 -3.05
CA GLN A 23 4.31 -11.50 -3.77
C GLN A 23 3.50 -10.47 -4.56
N VAL A 24 3.20 -9.33 -3.94
CA VAL A 24 2.49 -8.22 -4.59
C VAL A 24 3.32 -7.71 -5.78
N GLN A 25 4.61 -7.45 -5.59
CA GLN A 25 5.50 -6.99 -6.66
C GLN A 25 5.57 -7.96 -7.84
N GLN A 26 5.72 -9.27 -7.60
CA GLN A 26 5.77 -10.28 -8.66
C GLN A 26 4.48 -10.34 -9.48
N VAL A 27 3.32 -10.28 -8.82
CA VAL A 27 2.02 -10.24 -9.51
C VAL A 27 1.91 -9.00 -10.40
N TYR A 28 2.43 -7.87 -9.96
CA TYR A 28 2.38 -6.61 -10.72
C TYR A 28 3.45 -6.48 -11.78
N GLN A 29 4.65 -7.04 -11.60
CA GLN A 29 5.66 -7.10 -12.66
C GLN A 29 5.12 -7.85 -13.89
N LYS A 30 4.30 -8.89 -13.69
CA LYS A 30 3.61 -9.61 -14.77
C LYS A 30 2.52 -8.78 -15.48
N ARG A 31 2.03 -7.71 -14.86
CA ARG A 31 0.89 -6.88 -15.34
C ARG A 31 1.29 -5.46 -15.76
N LEU A 32 2.44 -4.97 -15.31
CA LEU A 32 2.94 -3.63 -15.58
C LEU A 32 3.95 -3.68 -16.72
N SER A 33 3.78 -2.82 -17.72
CA SER A 33 4.80 -2.54 -18.73
C SER A 33 6.04 -1.89 -18.07
N GLY A 34 7.24 -2.06 -18.66
CA GLY A 34 8.50 -1.55 -18.12
C GLY A 34 8.48 -0.07 -17.74
N LYS A 35 7.79 0.79 -18.52
CA LYS A 35 7.60 2.21 -18.19
C LYS A 35 6.84 2.43 -16.86
N ASN A 36 5.82 1.61 -16.60
CA ASN A 36 5.04 1.67 -15.38
C ASN A 36 5.79 1.09 -14.18
N ILE A 37 6.66 0.10 -14.40
CA ILE A 37 7.56 -0.43 -13.37
C ILE A 37 8.55 0.65 -12.93
N ASN A 38 9.15 1.37 -13.89
CA ASN A 38 10.06 2.49 -13.57
C ASN A 38 9.33 3.58 -12.77
N ALA A 39 8.13 3.99 -13.21
CA ALA A 39 7.34 4.99 -12.47
C ALA A 39 6.99 4.52 -11.04
N LEU A 40 6.68 3.24 -10.85
CA LEU A 40 6.45 2.66 -9.54
C LEU A 40 7.71 2.74 -8.67
N ASN A 41 8.86 2.31 -9.19
CA ASN A 41 10.13 2.31 -8.46
C ASN A 41 10.56 3.74 -8.10
N THR A 42 10.47 4.68 -9.04
CA THR A 42 10.74 6.10 -8.78
C THR A 42 9.85 6.64 -7.67
N PHE A 43 8.54 6.33 -7.70
CA PHE A 43 7.63 6.76 -6.65
C PHE A 43 7.97 6.14 -5.29
N LEU A 44 8.25 4.83 -5.23
CA LEU A 44 8.60 4.16 -3.97
C LEU A 44 9.91 4.70 -3.38
N SER A 45 10.92 4.97 -4.21
CA SER A 45 12.20 5.55 -3.77
C SER A 45 12.09 7.02 -3.37
N SER A 46 11.12 7.76 -3.91
CA SER A 46 10.93 9.19 -3.61
C SER A 46 10.48 9.48 -2.17
N GLY A 47 10.05 8.46 -1.42
CA GLY A 47 9.51 8.60 -0.06
C GLY A 47 8.16 9.32 0.02
N LYS A 48 7.53 9.60 -1.13
CA LYS A 48 6.25 10.32 -1.20
C LYS A 48 5.10 9.43 -0.77
N GLN A 49 4.11 10.05 -0.11
CA GLN A 49 2.97 9.34 0.44
C GLN A 49 1.88 9.09 -0.61
N PRO A 50 1.14 7.97 -0.55
CA PRO A 50 0.01 7.76 -1.43
C PRO A 50 -1.09 8.78 -1.11
N GLY A 51 -1.61 9.44 -2.15
CA GLY A 51 -2.48 10.62 -2.02
C GLY A 51 -1.74 11.96 -2.16
N SER A 52 -0.42 11.98 -2.35
CA SER A 52 0.32 13.19 -2.73
C SER A 52 0.01 13.63 -4.17
N ALA A 53 0.41 14.85 -4.52
CA ALA A 53 0.33 15.34 -5.89
C ALA A 53 1.12 14.46 -6.87
N GLU A 54 2.28 13.91 -6.48
CA GLU A 54 3.02 12.98 -7.33
C GLU A 54 2.27 11.65 -7.50
N PHE A 55 1.60 11.16 -6.46
CA PHE A 55 0.79 9.95 -6.56
C PHE A 55 -0.32 10.09 -7.61
N PHE A 56 -1.02 11.22 -7.64
CA PHE A 56 -2.09 11.44 -8.61
C PHE A 56 -1.60 11.60 -10.06
N LYS A 57 -0.31 11.90 -10.26
CA LYS A 57 0.33 11.96 -11.59
C LYS A 57 0.70 10.58 -12.13
N LEU A 58 0.75 9.54 -11.30
CA LEU A 58 1.10 8.19 -11.72
C LEU A 58 0.01 7.60 -12.61
N HIS A 59 0.37 6.62 -13.44
CA HIS A 59 -0.61 5.85 -14.20
C HIS A 59 -1.59 5.12 -13.25
N PRO A 60 -2.90 5.01 -13.57
CA PRO A 60 -3.88 4.40 -12.66
C PRO A 60 -3.53 2.99 -12.18
N LEU A 61 -2.87 2.19 -13.04
CA LEU A 61 -2.37 0.87 -12.65
C LEU A 61 -1.27 0.98 -11.57
N VAL A 62 -0.35 1.93 -11.71
CA VAL A 62 0.72 2.17 -10.73
C VAL A 62 0.13 2.68 -9.42
N GLN A 63 -0.86 3.58 -9.48
CA GLN A 63 -1.59 4.04 -8.29
C GLN A 63 -2.24 2.86 -7.54
N GLU A 64 -2.86 1.92 -8.27
CA GLU A 64 -3.46 0.73 -7.68
C GLU A 64 -2.42 -0.16 -6.98
N VAL A 65 -1.23 -0.34 -7.60
CA VAL A 65 -0.13 -1.11 -7.02
C VAL A 65 0.37 -0.48 -5.72
N VAL A 66 0.63 0.83 -5.75
CA VAL A 66 1.09 1.58 -4.56
C VAL A 66 0.08 1.45 -3.42
N LEU A 67 -1.22 1.59 -3.71
CA LEU A 67 -2.27 1.44 -2.69
C LEU A 67 -2.31 0.01 -2.12
N LYS A 68 -2.18 -1.02 -2.96
CA LYS A 68 -2.16 -2.41 -2.49
C LYS A 68 -0.93 -2.74 -1.67
N LEU A 69 0.25 -2.25 -2.05
CA LEU A 69 1.47 -2.38 -1.24
C LEU A 69 1.29 -1.74 0.14
N ASN A 70 0.76 -0.51 0.20
CA ASN A 70 0.52 0.18 1.46
C ASN A 70 -0.53 -0.52 2.33
N LEU A 71 -1.66 -0.93 1.75
CA LEU A 71 -2.71 -1.69 2.46
C LEU A 71 -2.18 -3.01 3.03
N THR A 72 -1.36 -3.72 2.26
CA THR A 72 -0.74 -4.99 2.70
C THR A 72 0.21 -4.75 3.87
N SER A 73 1.03 -3.70 3.80
CA SER A 73 1.93 -3.32 4.90
C SER A 73 1.16 -2.98 6.17
N ILE A 74 0.06 -2.22 6.04
CA ILE A 74 -0.80 -1.86 7.17
C ILE A 74 -1.45 -3.09 7.79
N ASP A 75 -1.88 -4.08 6.99
CA ASP A 75 -2.50 -5.30 7.51
C ASP A 75 -1.50 -6.15 8.31
N VAL A 76 -0.29 -6.33 7.79
CA VAL A 76 0.78 -7.06 8.49
C VAL A 76 1.17 -6.32 9.78
N MET A 77 1.35 -5.00 9.72
CA MET A 77 1.65 -4.20 10.91
C MET A 77 0.52 -4.26 11.95
N ALA A 78 -0.75 -4.15 11.53
CA ALA A 78 -1.89 -4.22 12.44
C ALA A 78 -2.04 -5.59 13.12
N LYS A 79 -1.74 -6.67 12.39
CA LYS A 79 -1.76 -8.05 12.91
C LYS A 79 -0.72 -8.28 14.00
N HIS A 80 0.46 -7.70 13.84
CA HIS A 80 1.57 -7.84 14.80
C HIS A 80 1.62 -6.74 15.88
N THR A 81 0.78 -5.70 15.76
CA THR A 81 0.71 -4.62 16.73
C THR A 81 -0.23 -4.99 17.89
N ARG A 82 0.35 -5.20 19.07
CA ARG A 82 -0.42 -5.42 20.32
C ARG A 82 -1.00 -4.13 20.92
N ASN A 83 -0.47 -2.97 20.58
CA ASN A 83 -0.94 -1.69 21.12
C ASN A 83 -2.27 -1.26 20.45
N PRO A 84 -3.37 -1.12 21.21
CA PRO A 84 -4.69 -0.81 20.66
C PRO A 84 -4.78 0.57 20.00
N ILE A 85 -4.06 1.58 20.51
CA ILE A 85 -4.04 2.94 19.92
C ILE A 85 -3.38 2.88 18.54
N LYS A 86 -2.21 2.24 18.45
CA LYS A 86 -1.51 2.06 17.17
C LYS A 86 -2.33 1.22 16.19
N LYS A 87 -3.04 0.19 16.68
CA LYS A 87 -3.98 -0.61 15.88
C LYS A 87 -5.13 0.24 15.33
N GLY A 88 -5.68 1.15 16.12
CA GLY A 88 -6.69 2.13 15.67
C GLY A 88 -6.18 3.03 14.55
N VAL A 89 -4.95 3.55 14.67
CA VAL A 89 -4.31 4.35 13.62
C VAL A 89 -4.17 3.54 12.32
N PHE A 90 -3.75 2.28 12.40
CA PHE A 90 -3.67 1.41 11.21
C PHE A 90 -5.04 1.16 10.56
N LEU A 91 -6.10 0.97 11.36
CA LEU A 91 -7.45 0.81 10.85
C LEU A 91 -7.96 2.08 10.15
N LEU A 92 -7.67 3.26 10.72
CA LEU A 92 -7.99 4.54 10.10
C LEU A 92 -7.26 4.71 8.76
N GLN A 93 -5.95 4.44 8.72
CA GLN A 93 -5.17 4.47 7.49
C GLN A 93 -5.74 3.49 6.45
N LYS A 94 -6.07 2.26 6.85
CA LYS A 94 -6.71 1.26 5.96
C LYS A 94 -8.03 1.79 5.38
N ALA A 95 -8.85 2.46 6.18
CA ALA A 95 -10.10 3.06 5.72
C ALA A 95 -9.85 4.23 4.74
N MET A 96 -8.88 5.10 5.03
CA MET A 96 -8.49 6.21 4.16
C MET A 96 -7.97 5.71 2.80
N PHE A 97 -7.08 4.71 2.80
CA PHE A 97 -6.58 4.12 1.56
C PHE A 97 -7.68 3.38 0.77
N LYS A 98 -8.60 2.68 1.43
CA LYS A 98 -9.78 2.11 0.76
C LYS A 98 -10.66 3.18 0.11
N ARG A 99 -10.87 4.30 0.78
CA ARG A 99 -11.63 5.44 0.24
C ARG A 99 -10.91 6.07 -0.95
N LEU A 100 -9.59 6.23 -0.88
CA LEU A 100 -8.75 6.72 -1.98
C LEU A 100 -8.80 5.78 -3.20
N ALA A 101 -8.73 4.47 -2.98
CA ALA A 101 -8.88 3.45 -4.03
C ALA A 101 -10.27 3.53 -4.72
N ARG A 102 -11.34 3.69 -3.94
CA ARG A 102 -12.71 3.86 -4.47
C ARG A 102 -12.88 5.18 -5.24
N GLY A 103 -12.27 6.27 -4.77
CA GLY A 103 -12.27 7.56 -5.46
C GLY A 103 -11.61 7.48 -6.84
N ASN A 104 -10.49 6.75 -6.95
CA ASN A 104 -9.83 6.49 -8.23
C ASN A 104 -10.67 5.60 -9.17
N GLN A 105 -11.46 4.66 -8.64
CA GLN A 105 -12.38 3.86 -9.46
C GLN A 105 -13.55 4.69 -10.02
N LYS A 106 -14.08 5.68 -9.29
CA LYS A 106 -15.15 6.57 -9.80
C LYS A 106 -14.72 7.45 -10.98
N LYS A 107 -13.42 7.72 -11.17
CA LYS A 107 -12.93 8.40 -12.38
C LYS A 107 -12.93 7.49 -13.63
N ARG A 108 -13.18 6.19 -13.48
CA ARG A 108 -13.23 5.21 -14.57
C ARG A 108 -14.64 5.01 -15.15
N THR A 109 -15.69 5.57 -14.55
CA THR A 109 -17.00 5.62 -15.20
C THR A 109 -17.02 6.84 -16.15
N PRO A 110 -17.18 6.66 -17.47
CA PRO A 110 -17.38 7.80 -18.36
C PRO A 110 -18.61 8.54 -17.85
N LYS A 111 -18.46 9.82 -17.48
CA LYS A 111 -19.61 10.71 -17.39
C LYS A 111 -20.27 10.64 -18.76
N LYS A 112 -21.40 9.92 -18.88
CA LYS A 112 -22.30 10.05 -20.03
C LYS A 112 -22.56 11.56 -20.16
N LYS A 113 -21.98 12.19 -21.18
CA LYS A 113 -22.40 13.52 -21.61
C LYS A 113 -23.88 13.39 -21.90
N LYS A 114 -24.73 13.93 -21.01
CA LYS A 114 -26.12 14.20 -21.38
C LYS A 114 -26.04 15.27 -22.47
N LYS A 115 -26.48 14.88 -23.67
CA LYS A 115 -26.85 15.80 -24.75
C LYS A 115 -27.93 16.74 -24.24
#